data_AF-A0A352N8D3-F1
#
_entry.id   AF-A0A352N8D3-F1
#
_cell.length_a   1.000
_cell.length_b   1.000
_cell.length_c   1.000
_cell.angle_alpha   90.00
_cell.angle_beta   90.00
_cell.angle_gamma   90.00
#
_symmetry.space_group_name_H-M   'P 1'
#
loop_
_entity.id
_entity.type
_entity.pdbx_description
1 polymer ?
#
loop_
_entity_poly.entity_id
_entity_poly.type
_entity_poly.pdbx_seq_one_letter_code
_entity_poly.pdbx_strand_id
1 'polypeptide(L)' 'MLTLSPKVEREVLLLPSDERLALIDKLIISLNLPTQADVDELWAKEAEKRIKDLDEGKVKGLRGEEVFSELRSKLS' A
#
# COMPACT_ATOMS: atom_id res chain seq x y z
N MET A 1 -18.65 -1.90 17.42
CA MET A 1 -18.14 -2.50 16.16
C MET A 1 -19.25 -2.45 15.14
N LEU A 2 -18.96 -2.00 13.92
CA LEU A 2 -19.91 -2.13 12.81
C LEU A 2 -19.95 -3.62 12.41
N THR A 3 -21.13 -4.20 12.36
CA THR A 3 -21.33 -5.59 11.93
C THR A 3 -21.93 -5.60 10.54
N LEU A 4 -21.39 -6.43 9.65
CA LEU A 4 -21.96 -6.63 8.33
C LEU A 4 -23.25 -7.44 8.46
N SER A 5 -24.28 -7.11 7.69
CA SER A 5 -25.50 -7.91 7.64
C SER A 5 -25.16 -9.34 7.18
N PRO A 6 -25.62 -10.41 7.87
CA PRO A 6 -25.34 -11.78 7.46
C PRO A 6 -25.82 -12.12 6.04
N LYS A 7 -26.85 -11.41 5.55
CA LYS A 7 -27.33 -11.55 4.17
C LYS A 7 -26.28 -11.04 3.18
N VAL A 8 -25.80 -9.81 3.40
CA VAL A 8 -24.82 -9.15 2.53
C VAL A 8 -23.50 -9.92 2.52
N GLU A 9 -23.04 -10.37 3.70
CA GLU A 9 -21.83 -11.18 3.82
C GLU A 9 -21.90 -12.44 2.95
N ARG A 10 -22.99 -13.21 3.06
CA ARG A 10 -23.17 -14.42 2.24
C ARG A 10 -23.23 -14.11 0.75
N GLU A 11 -23.99 -13.09 0.36
CA GLU A 11 -24.12 -12.71 -1.05
C GLU A 11 -22.77 -12.33 -1.66
N VAL A 12 -21.97 -11.51 -0.97
CA VAL A 12 -20.63 -11.10 -1.43
C VAL A 12 -19.68 -12.29 -1.48
N LEU A 13 -19.71 -13.19 -0.50
CA LEU A 13 -18.81 -14.36 -0.47
C LEU A 13 -19.12 -15.38 -1.57
N LEU A 14 -20.36 -15.46 -2.06
CA LEU A 14 -20.78 -16.32 -3.16
C LEU A 14 -20.36 -15.79 -4.54
N LEU A 15 -19.98 -14.52 -4.66
CA LEU A 15 -19.54 -13.95 -5.92
C LEU A 15 -18.21 -14.57 -6.37
N PRO A 16 -18.02 -14.75 -7.69
CA PRO A 16 -16.72 -15.01 -8.29
C PRO A 16 -15.67 -14.00 -7.84
N SER A 17 -14.39 -14.42 -7.85
CA SER A 17 -13.29 -13.58 -7.33
C SER A 17 -13.16 -12.22 -8.03
N ASP A 18 -13.37 -12.19 -9.34
CA ASP A 18 -13.35 -11.00 -10.18
C ASP A 18 -14.51 -10.04 -9.88
N GLU A 19 -15.72 -10.56 -9.66
CA GLU A 19 -16.86 -9.72 -9.24
C GLU A 19 -16.65 -9.11 -7.86
N ARG A 20 -16.04 -9.86 -6.92
CA ARG A 20 -15.68 -9.30 -5.60
C ARG A 20 -14.65 -8.18 -5.72
N LEU A 21 -13.65 -8.33 -6.59
CA LEU A 21 -12.66 -7.28 -6.85
C LEU A 21 -13.32 -6.02 -7.42
N ALA A 22 -14.19 -6.17 -8.43
CA ALA A 22 -14.92 -5.05 -9.01
C ALA A 22 -15.84 -4.35 -7.99
N LEU A 23 -16.44 -5.10 -7.05
CA LEU A 23 -17.22 -4.54 -5.96
C LEU A 23 -16.35 -3.73 -4.99
N ILE A 24 -15.17 -4.25 -4.62
CA ILE A 24 -14.21 -3.55 -3.75
C ILE A 24 -13.81 -2.21 -4.38
N ASP A 25 -13.46 -2.18 -5.66
CA ASP A 25 -13.09 -0.95 -6.36
C ASP A 25 -14.20 0.11 -6.30
N LYS A 26 -15.45 -0.30 -6.54
CA LYS A 26 -16.62 0.60 -6.44
C LYS A 26 -16.83 1.12 -5.02
N LEU A 27 -16.63 0.28 -4.01
CA LEU A 27 -16.78 0.67 -2.61
C LEU A 27 -15.69 1.67 -2.19
N ILE A 28 -14.44 1.45 -2.62
CA ILE A 28 -13.33 2.39 -2.40
C ILE A 28 -13.68 3.76 -2.98
N ILE A 29 -14.13 3.80 -4.24
CA ILE A 29 -14.55 5.04 -4.91
C ILE A 29 -15.73 5.69 -4.16
N SER A 30 -16.76 4.92 -3.80
CA SER A 30 -17.95 5.45 -3.13
C SER A 30 -17.65 6.03 -1.75
N LEU A 31 -16.70 5.46 -1.03
CA LEU A 31 -16.28 5.94 0.28
C LEU A 31 -15.29 7.11 0.19
N ASN A 32 -14.95 7.53 -1.04
CA ASN A 32 -13.94 8.54 -1.32
C ASN A 32 -12.62 8.22 -0.59
N LEU A 33 -12.31 6.93 -0.48
CA LEU A 33 -11.03 6.47 0.04
C LEU A 33 -9.96 6.74 -1.01
N PRO A 34 -8.70 6.96 -0.60
CA PRO A 34 -7.60 7.09 -1.55
C PRO A 34 -7.61 5.92 -2.51
N THR A 35 -7.73 6.22 -3.80
CA THR A 35 -7.60 5.23 -4.85
C THR A 35 -6.14 4.81 -4.95
N GLN A 36 -5.87 3.69 -5.64
CA GLN A 36 -4.49 3.29 -5.91
C GLN A 36 -3.70 4.41 -6.61
N ALA A 37 -4.34 5.17 -7.51
CA ALA A 37 -3.70 6.31 -8.18
C ALA A 37 -3.34 7.44 -7.21
N ASP A 38 -4.21 7.77 -6.25
CA ASP A 38 -3.92 8.78 -5.22
C ASP A 38 -2.74 8.33 -4.35
N VAL A 39 -2.71 7.05 -3.99
CA VAL A 39 -1.61 6.44 -3.24
C VAL A 39 -0.32 6.52 -4.07
N ASP A 40 -0.34 6.10 -5.33
CA ASP A 40 0.82 6.11 -6.22
C ASP A 40 1.39 7.54 -6.38
N GLU A 41 0.53 8.55 -6.51
CA GLU A 41 0.96 9.95 -6.57
C GLU A 41 1.65 10.39 -5.28
N LEU A 42 1.10 10.04 -4.12
CA LEU A 42 1.71 10.34 -2.83
C LEU A 42 3.06 9.63 -2.64
N TRP A 43 3.16 8.37 -3.07
CA TRP A 43 4.42 7.61 -3.06
C TRP A 43 5.47 8.23 -3.98
N ALA A 44 5.09 8.65 -5.18
CA ALA A 44 6.00 9.33 -6.11
C ALA A 44 6.55 10.63 -5.49
N LYS A 45 5.67 11.47 -4.93
CA LYS A 45 6.06 12.72 -4.24
C LYS A 45 7.01 12.46 -3.07
N GLU A 46 6.72 11.46 -2.25
CA GLU A 46 7.57 11.10 -1.10
C GLU A 46 8.92 10.54 -1.56
N ALA A 47 8.96 9.73 -2.62
CA ALA A 47 10.20 9.22 -3.18
C ALA A 47 11.11 10.35 -3.69
N GLU A 48 10.55 11.28 -4.48
CA GLU A 48 11.28 12.46 -4.97
C GLU A 48 11.81 13.32 -3.82
N LYS A 49 10.96 13.57 -2.81
CA LYS A 49 11.36 14.32 -1.61
C LYS A 49 12.53 13.64 -0.89
N ARG A 50 12.49 12.31 -0.72
CA ARG A 50 13.56 11.56 -0.02
C ARG A 50 14.88 11.58 -0.78
N ILE A 51 14.84 11.48 -2.11
CA ILE A 51 16.03 11.61 -2.94
C ILE A 51 16.64 13.00 -2.77
N LYS A 52 15.81 14.05 -2.86
CA LYS A 52 16.26 15.43 -2.66
C LYS A 52 16.86 15.66 -1.27
N ASP A 53 16.22 15.17 -0.21
CA ASP A 53 16.72 15.31 1.15
C ASP A 53 18.07 14.58 1.34
N LEU A 54 18.30 13.47 0.62
CA LEU A 54 19.57 12.74 0.62
C LEU A 54 20.66 13.52 -0.14
N ASP A 55 20.34 14.02 -1.33
CA ASP A 55 21.27 14.79 -2.17
C ASP A 55 21.70 16.11 -1.49
N GLU A 56 20.77 16.75 -0.75
CA GLU A 56 21.03 17.96 0.04
C GLU A 56 21.71 17.66 1.39
N GLY A 57 21.95 16.38 1.73
CA GLY A 57 22.60 15.97 2.97
C GLY A 57 21.76 16.22 4.24
N LYS A 58 20.45 16.45 4.11
CA LYS A 58 19.53 16.61 5.25
C LYS A 58 19.31 15.30 6.00
N VAL A 59 19.52 14.17 5.34
CA VAL A 59 19.47 12.83 5.92
C VAL A 59 20.78 12.09 5.68
N LYS A 60 21.15 11.23 6.63
CA LYS A 60 22.34 10.39 6.50
C LYS A 60 21.95 9.03 5.92
N GLY A 61 22.50 8.70 4.76
CA GLY A 61 22.38 7.37 4.16
C GLY A 61 23.14 6.30 4.95
N LEU A 62 22.70 5.05 4.84
CA LEU A 62 23.43 3.86 5.26
C LEU A 62 24.13 3.24 4.04
N ARG A 63 25.28 2.60 4.25
CA ARG A 63 25.96 1.90 3.15
C ARG A 63 25.15 0.68 2.74
N GLY A 64 24.88 0.53 1.45
CA GLY A 64 24.06 -0.57 0.94
C GLY A 64 24.64 -1.94 1.30
N GLU A 65 25.96 -2.08 1.26
CA GLU A 65 26.66 -3.33 1.55
C GLU A 65 26.42 -3.81 2.99
N GLU A 66 26.38 -2.88 3.96
CA GLU A 66 26.10 -3.18 5.37
C GLU A 66 24.68 -3.70 5.53
N VAL A 67 23.71 -3.00 4.93
CA VAL A 67 22.28 -3.38 4.96
C VAL A 67 22.08 -4.78 4.38
N PHE A 68 22.66 -5.06 3.21
CA PHE A 68 22.54 -6.38 2.59
C PHE A 68 23.27 -7.49 3.36
N SER A 69 24.39 -7.16 4.02
CA SER A 69 25.10 -8.11 4.88
C SER A 69 24.23 -8.52 6.08
N GLU A 70 23.61 -7.56 6.75
CA GLU A 70 22.70 -7.83 7.87
C GLU A 70 21.49 -8.66 7.45
N LEU A 71 20.86 -8.32 6.31
CA LEU A 71 19.70 -9.04 5.79
C LEU A 71 20.01 -10.51 5.51
N ARG A 72 21.15 -10.79 4.87
CA ARG A 72 21.58 -12.18 4.61
C ARG A 72 21.79 -12.96 5.90
N SER A 73 22.40 -12.33 6.91
CA SER A 73 22.61 -12.98 8.22
C SER A 73 21.31 -13.28 8.97
N LYS A 74 20.22 -12.53 8.74
CA LYS A 74 18.93 -12.76 9.39
C LYS A 74 18.07 -13.81 8.68
N LEU A 75 18.35 -14.06 7.40
CA LEU A 75 17.59 -14.96 6.54
C LEU A 75 18.30 -16.31 6.29
N SER A 76 19.51 -16.50 6.83
CA SER A 76 20.21 -17.78 6.88
C SER A 76 19.89 -18.54 8.15
#